data_AF-A0A533WRQ9-F1
#
_entry.id   AF-A0A533WRQ9-F1
#
_cell.length_a   1.000
_cell.length_b   1.000
_cell.length_c   1.000
_cell.angle_alpha   90.00
_cell.angle_beta   90.00
_cell.angle_gamma   90.00
#
_symmetry.space_group_name_H-M   'P 1'
#
loop_
_entity.id
_entity.type
_entity.pdbx_description
1 polymer ?
#
loop_
_entity_poly.entity_id
_entity_poly.type
_entity_poly.pdbx_seq_one_letter_code
_entity_poly.pdbx_strand_id
1 'polypeptide(L)'
;GSDKSGVSLRADIHGGARRYILLSKGVGLRDAEKGQRFRKLVRGNTITEDVYQLNCFFEGELKIEEKSSEQEKKETAEKSKKA
;
A
#
# COMPACT_ATOMS: atom_id res chain seq x y z
N GLY A 1 3.80 -1.32 -1.26
CA GLY A 1 2.67 -0.84 -0.48
C GLY A 1 1.98 0.33 -1.18
N SER A 2 0.73 0.57 -0.83
CA SER A 2 -0.15 1.54 -1.50
C SER A 2 -1.01 2.29 -0.48
N ASP A 3 -1.31 3.55 -0.79
CA ASP A 3 -2.27 4.39 -0.10
C ASP A 3 -3.72 4.00 -0.50
N LYS A 4 -4.73 4.47 0.24
CA LYS A 4 -6.16 4.31 -0.07
C LYS A 4 -6.53 4.67 -1.51
N SER A 5 -5.84 5.66 -2.09
CA SER A 5 -6.06 6.09 -3.48
C SER A 5 -5.26 5.27 -4.52
N GLY A 6 -4.61 4.18 -4.12
CA GLY A 6 -3.75 3.36 -4.99
C GLY A 6 -2.38 3.99 -5.29
N VAL A 7 -2.07 5.13 -4.68
CA VAL A 7 -0.77 5.79 -4.86
C VAL A 7 0.31 4.95 -4.20
N SER A 8 1.35 4.62 -4.96
CA SER A 8 2.45 3.78 -4.47
C SER A 8 3.34 4.54 -3.49
N LEU A 9 3.84 3.81 -2.49
CA LEU A 9 4.90 4.28 -1.59
C LEU A 9 6.25 4.13 -2.29
N ARG A 10 7.05 5.20 -2.34
CA ARG A 10 8.39 5.18 -2.96
C ARG A 10 9.46 5.46 -1.92
N ALA A 11 10.45 4.57 -1.85
CA ALA A 11 11.48 4.58 -0.80
C ALA A 11 12.35 5.85 -0.77
N ASP A 12 12.65 6.41 -1.95
CA ASP A 12 13.54 7.58 -2.08
C ASP A 12 12.95 8.88 -1.48
N ILE A 13 11.63 8.94 -1.30
CA ILE A 13 10.94 10.15 -0.87
C ILE A 13 10.74 10.10 0.64
N HIS A 14 11.28 11.09 1.32
CA HIS A 14 11.15 11.20 2.76
C HIS A 14 9.80 11.79 3.17
N GLY A 15 9.20 11.21 4.21
CA GLY A 15 7.96 11.68 4.84
C GLY A 15 6.73 10.90 4.43
N GLY A 16 5.59 11.19 5.09
CA GLY A 16 4.31 10.52 4.83
C GLY A 16 3.41 11.23 3.82
N ALA A 17 3.76 12.43 3.37
CA ALA A 17 2.90 13.24 2.51
C ALA A 17 2.91 12.78 1.04
N ARG A 18 1.83 13.10 0.31
CA ARG A 18 1.74 12.96 -1.15
C ARG A 18 2.41 14.16 -1.82
N ARG A 19 3.28 13.91 -2.80
CA ARG A 19 3.99 14.97 -3.55
C ARG A 19 4.00 14.64 -5.05
N TYR A 20 3.93 15.67 -5.88
CA TYR A 20 4.15 15.53 -7.33
C TYR A 20 5.64 15.56 -7.64
N ILE A 21 6.14 14.50 -8.26
CA ILE A 21 7.56 14.34 -8.56
C ILE A 21 7.76 14.08 -10.04
N LEU A 22 8.78 14.72 -10.60
CA LEU A 22 9.20 14.53 -11.99
C LEU A 22 9.92 13.18 -12.13
N LEU A 23 9.21 12.18 -12.65
CA LEU A 23 9.74 10.85 -12.92
C LEU A 23 10.26 10.78 -14.36
N SER A 24 11.45 10.20 -14.52
CA SER A 24 11.91 9.67 -15.80
C SER A 24 11.37 8.27 -16.04
N LYS A 25 11.54 7.74 -17.26
CA LYS A 25 11.24 6.34 -17.58
C LYS A 25 11.89 5.40 -16.55
N GLY A 26 11.10 4.49 -15.98
CA GLY A 26 11.54 3.55 -14.95
C GLY A 26 10.46 3.21 -13.93
N VAL A 27 10.85 3.11 -12.66
CA VAL A 27 9.96 2.70 -11.56
C VAL A 27 8.94 3.81 -11.25
N GLY A 28 7.65 3.53 -11.47
CA GLY A 28 6.52 4.48 -11.34
C GLY A 28 6.06 5.09 -12.67
N LEU A 29 6.85 4.94 -13.74
CA LEU A 29 6.52 5.42 -15.09
C LEU A 29 7.16 4.49 -16.13
N ARG A 30 6.43 3.42 -16.48
CA ARG A 30 6.87 2.43 -17.46
C ARG A 30 6.71 2.95 -18.89
N ASP A 31 5.57 3.56 -19.17
CA ASP A 31 5.19 4.05 -20.49
C ASP A 31 5.67 5.49 -20.69
N ALA A 32 6.94 5.63 -21.07
CA ALA A 32 7.53 6.89 -21.47
C ALA A 32 8.54 6.66 -22.60
N GLU A 33 8.57 7.58 -23.56
CA GLU A 33 9.61 7.59 -24.59
C GLU A 33 10.95 8.06 -24.02
N LYS A 34 12.03 7.82 -24.76
CA LYS A 34 13.37 8.23 -24.34
C LYS A 34 13.43 9.75 -24.22
N GLY A 35 13.74 10.25 -23.03
CA GLY A 35 13.83 11.68 -22.72
C GLY A 35 12.56 12.31 -22.17
N GLN A 36 11.42 11.62 -22.20
CA GLN A 36 10.19 12.12 -21.59
C GLN A 36 10.22 11.97 -20.06
N ARG A 37 9.74 13.00 -19.36
CA ARG A 37 9.60 13.02 -17.91
C ARG A 37 8.22 13.54 -17.54
N PHE A 38 7.53 12.84 -16.64
CA PHE A 38 6.18 13.21 -16.21
C PHE A 38 6.15 13.48 -14.72
N ARG A 39 5.38 14.49 -14.31
CA ARG A 39 5.08 14.71 -12.90
C ARG A 39 3.94 13.79 -12.48
N LYS A 40 4.23 12.81 -11.63
CA LYS A 40 3.22 11.93 -11.03
C LYS A 40 3.13 12.17 -9.53
N LEU A 41 1.93 12.01 -9.00
CA LEU A 41 1.71 12.03 -7.56
C LEU A 41 2.17 10.71 -6.95
N VAL A 42 3.04 10.79 -5.96
CA VAL A 42 3.64 9.65 -5.27
C VAL A 42 3.61 9.92 -3.77
N ARG A 43 3.45 8.88 -2.95
CA ARG A 43 3.53 8.98 -1.49
C ARG A 43 4.94 8.66 -1.03
N GLY A 44 5.39 9.33 0.03
CA GLY A 44 6.70 9.07 0.60
C GLY A 44 6.80 7.73 1.33
N ASN A 45 7.98 7.47 1.89
CA ASN A 45 8.36 6.19 2.47
C ASN A 45 7.83 5.96 3.89
N THR A 46 7.39 7.01 4.58
CA THR A 46 6.96 6.91 5.97
C THR A 46 5.58 6.28 6.04
N ILE A 47 5.47 5.18 6.79
CA ILE A 47 4.19 4.49 7.02
C ILE A 47 3.37 5.33 8.01
N THR A 48 2.17 5.67 7.60
CA THR A 48 1.18 6.45 8.37
C THR A 48 -0.16 5.73 8.31
N GLU A 49 -1.13 6.17 9.10
CA GLU A 49 -2.47 5.55 9.18
C GLU A 49 -3.22 5.51 7.85
N ASP A 50 -2.95 6.43 6.92
CA ASP A 50 -3.57 6.42 5.58
C ASP A 50 -3.10 5.26 4.68
N VAL A 51 -2.02 4.57 5.04
CA VAL A 51 -1.46 3.50 4.21
C VAL A 51 -2.33 2.25 4.32
N TYR A 52 -2.88 1.81 3.19
CA TYR A 52 -3.86 0.73 3.17
C TYR A 52 -3.24 -0.64 2.94
N GLN A 53 -2.18 -0.72 2.12
CA GLN A 53 -1.48 -1.97 1.83
C GLN A 53 0.02 -1.81 2.12
N LEU A 54 0.58 -2.77 2.86
CA LEU A 54 2.02 -2.89 3.06
C LEU A 54 2.53 -4.18 2.41
N ASN A 55 3.70 -4.08 1.79
CA ASN A 55 4.39 -5.24 1.25
C ASN A 55 5.47 -5.58 2.27
N CYS A 56 5.34 -6.72 2.94
CA CYS A 56 6.28 -7.17 3.96
C CYS A 56 7.00 -8.42 3.46
N PHE A 57 8.29 -8.51 3.73
CA PHE A 57 9.08 -9.71 3.53
C PHE A 57 9.61 -10.14 4.89
N PHE A 58 9.58 -11.45 5.19
CA PHE A 58 9.99 -12.00 6.46
C PHE A 58 11.06 -13.06 6.23
N GLU A 59 12.25 -12.85 6.79
CA GLU A 59 13.37 -13.79 6.76
C GLU A 59 13.43 -14.54 8.10
N GLY A 60 12.74 -15.68 8.18
CA GLY A 60 12.73 -16.55 9.36
C GLY A 60 11.80 -17.75 9.17
N GLU A 61 11.85 -18.71 10.11
CA GLU A 61 10.89 -19.82 10.15
C GLU A 61 9.54 -19.32 10.66
N LEU A 62 8.58 -19.13 9.75
CA LEU A 62 7.20 -18.86 10.11
C LEU A 62 6.57 -20.16 10.62
N LYS A 63 6.38 -20.28 11.94
CA LYS A 63 5.40 -21.20 12.53
C LYS A 63 4.01 -20.63 12.25
N ILE A 64 3.48 -20.93 11.07
CA ILE A 64 2.14 -20.52 10.66
C ILE A 64 1.16 -21.47 11.34
N GLU A 65 0.74 -21.15 12.56
CA GLU A 65 -0.61 -21.52 12.96
C GLU A 65 -1.55 -20.60 12.17
N GLU A 66 -2.26 -21.18 11.21
CA GLU A 66 -3.24 -20.49 10.38
C GLU A 66 -4.20 -19.71 11.30
N LYS A 67 -4.03 -18.38 11.35
CA LYS A 67 -4.95 -17.53 12.11
C LYS A 67 -6.32 -17.69 11.49
N SER A 68 -7.19 -18.28 12.30
CA SER A 68 -8.53 -18.74 12.01
C SER A 68 -9.37 -17.72 11.22
N SER A 69 -10.03 -18.26 10.20
CA SER A 69 -11.22 -17.74 9.53
C SER A 69 -12.43 -17.57 10.47
N GLU A 70 -12.22 -17.12 11.72
CA GLU A 70 -13.25 -17.02 12.77
C GLU A 70 -13.77 -15.61 12.98
N GLN A 71 -13.12 -14.57 12.45
CA GLN A 71 -13.64 -13.20 12.58
C GLN A 71 -14.80 -12.89 11.61
N GLU A 72 -14.97 -13.63 10.52
CA GLU A 72 -16.10 -13.42 9.59
C GLU A 72 -17.44 -14.00 10.06
N LYS A 73 -17.46 -14.98 10.99
CA LYS A 73 -18.71 -15.57 11.51
C LYS A 73 -19.31 -14.86 12.72
N LYS A 74 -18.55 -14.02 13.44
CA LYS A 74 -19.09 -13.30 14.61
C LYS A 74 -19.89 -12.04 14.23
N GLU A 75 -19.51 -11.31 13.18
CA GLU A 75 -20.27 -10.11 12.78
C GLU A 75 -21.60 -10.41 12.07
N THR A 76 -21.74 -11.56 11.39
CA THR A 76 -23.01 -11.96 10.77
C THR A 76 -24.06 -12.44 11.78
N ALA A 77 -23.63 -12.94 12.95
CA ALA A 77 -24.54 -13.39 14.01
C ALA A 77 -25.05 -12.24 14.92
N GLU A 78 -24.33 -11.11 15.02
CA GLU A 78 -24.81 -9.96 15.80
C GLU A 78 -25.80 -9.07 15.02
N LYS A 79 -25.75 -9.05 13.68
CA LYS A 79 -26.75 -8.34 12.86
C LYS A 79 -28.10 -9.07 12.77
N SER A 80 -28.14 -10.39 12.92
CA SER A 80 -29.40 -11.17 12.90
C SER A 80 -30.15 -11.22 14.24
N LYS A 81 -29.53 -10.78 15.34
CA LYS A 81 -30.18 -10.68 16.67
C LYS A 81 -30.72 -9.29 17.01
N LYS A 82 -30.56 -8.30 16.12
CA LYS A 82 -31.02 -6.91 16.31
C LYS A 82 -32.12 -6.47 15.34
N ALA A 83 -32.70 -7.41 14.60
CA ALA A 83 -33.90 -7.22 13.76
C ALA A 83 -35.13 -7.79 14.47
#